data_AF-A0A529WVV2-F1
#
_entry.id   AF-A0A529WVV2-F1
#
_cell.length_a   1.000
_cell.length_b   1.000
_cell.length_c   1.000
_cell.angle_alpha   90.00
_cell.angle_beta   90.00
_cell.angle_gamma   90.00
#
_symmetry.space_group_name_H-M   'P 1'
#
loop_
_entity.id
_entity.type
_entity.pdbx_description
1 polymer ?
#
loop_
_entity_poly.entity_id
_entity_poly.type
_entity_poly.pdbx_seq_one_letter_code
_entity_poly.pdbx_strand_id
1 'polypeptide(L)'
;MLRLIFSLSALAAGLASSGAFAAPSVDGPQGVRPAERGALMLAQEGNIDIYYDARGNRVLVDADTGKVIAIQPPGSRLDRRALRRQMRTQELGRAPAEDDDRYYL
;
A
#
# COMPACT_ATOMS: atom_id res chain seq x y z
N MET A 1 -5.03 -15.67 -53.86
CA MET A 1 -5.71 -14.67 -53.02
C MET A 1 -6.47 -15.32 -51.85
N LEU A 2 -7.45 -16.20 -52.09
CA LEU A 2 -8.23 -16.87 -51.03
C LEU A 2 -7.39 -17.63 -49.99
N ARG A 3 -6.36 -18.37 -50.43
CA ARG A 3 -5.45 -19.11 -49.53
C ARG A 3 -4.74 -18.22 -48.51
N LEU A 4 -4.33 -17.01 -48.91
CA LEU A 4 -3.62 -16.07 -48.06
C LEU A 4 -4.55 -15.48 -46.99
N ILE A 5 -5.79 -15.18 -47.40
CA ILE A 5 -6.84 -14.66 -46.51
C ILE A 5 -7.21 -15.70 -45.44
N PHE A 6 -7.44 -16.96 -45.84
CA PHE A 6 -7.71 -18.05 -44.88
C PHE A 6 -6.57 -18.26 -43.89
N SER A 7 -5.32 -18.15 -44.35
CA SER A 7 -4.14 -18.30 -43.49
C SER A 7 -4.03 -17.17 -42.47
N LEU A 8 -4.29 -15.92 -42.89
CA LEU A 8 -4.30 -14.77 -41.98
C LEU A 8 -5.42 -14.85 -40.94
N SER A 9 -6.60 -15.33 -41.33
CA SER A 9 -7.74 -15.48 -40.42
C SER A 9 -7.47 -16.55 -39.35
N ALA A 10 -6.85 -17.68 -39.71
CA ALA A 10 -6.48 -18.72 -38.75
C ALA A 10 -5.42 -18.22 -37.74
N LEU A 11 -4.45 -17.42 -38.21
CA LEU A 11 -3.43 -16.82 -37.35
C LEU A 11 -4.04 -15.79 -36.38
N ALA A 12 -4.95 -14.94 -36.86
CA ALA A 12 -5.63 -13.94 -36.04
C ALA A 12 -6.52 -14.58 -34.96
N ALA A 13 -7.21 -15.67 -35.28
CA ALA A 13 -8.02 -16.41 -34.32
C ALA A 13 -7.16 -17.03 -33.19
N GLY A 14 -5.94 -17.48 -33.50
CA GLY A 14 -5.02 -18.04 -32.50
C GLY A 14 -4.42 -17.02 -31.54
N LEU A 15 -4.26 -15.76 -31.96
CA LEU A 15 -3.71 -14.70 -31.11
C LEU A 15 -4.72 -14.13 -30.10
N ALA A 16 -6.02 -14.31 -30.37
CA ALA A 16 -7.09 -13.82 -29.50
C ALA A 16 -7.28 -14.66 -28.21
N SER A 17 -6.61 -15.81 -28.07
CA SER A 17 -6.75 -16.70 -26.91
C SER A 17 -5.72 -16.45 -25.80
N SER A 18 -5.28 -15.21 -25.62
CA SER A 18 -4.43 -14.85 -24.48
C SER A 18 -5.29 -14.79 -23.22
N GLY A 19 -5.33 -15.88 -22.46
CA GLY A 19 -6.02 -15.93 -21.18
C GLY A 19 -5.40 -14.95 -20.18
N ALA A 20 -6.25 -14.20 -19.48
CA ALA A 20 -5.82 -13.38 -18.36
C ALA A 20 -5.42 -14.31 -17.19
N PHE A 21 -4.14 -14.31 -16.82
CA PHE A 21 -3.70 -14.95 -15.58
C PHE A 21 -4.08 -14.06 -14.41
N ALA A 22 -5.03 -14.52 -13.58
CA ALA A 22 -5.23 -13.93 -12.27
C ALA A 22 -3.99 -14.21 -11.40
N ALA A 23 -3.47 -13.17 -10.75
CA ALA A 23 -2.43 -13.35 -9.75
C ALA A 23 -3.00 -14.22 -8.61
N PRO A 24 -2.20 -15.10 -7.98
CA PRO A 24 -2.65 -15.87 -6.84
C PRO A 24 -3.12 -14.91 -5.75
N SER A 25 -4.42 -14.94 -5.42
CA SER A 25 -4.91 -14.35 -4.19
C SER A 25 -4.27 -15.13 -3.05
N VAL A 26 -3.56 -14.43 -2.16
CA VAL A 26 -3.09 -15.02 -0.90
C VAL A 26 -4.33 -15.17 0.00
N ASP A 27 -5.20 -16.11 -0.35
CA ASP A 27 -6.29 -16.58 0.50
C ASP A 27 -5.73 -17.64 1.43
N GLY A 28 -4.98 -17.17 2.43
CA GLY A 28 -4.52 -18.01 3.51
C GLY A 28 -4.29 -17.14 4.74
N PRO A 29 -4.72 -17.57 5.94
CA PRO A 29 -4.36 -16.87 7.16
C PRO A 29 -2.84 -16.83 7.23
N GLN A 30 -2.25 -15.62 7.16
CA GLN A 30 -0.82 -15.47 7.36
C GLN A 30 -0.52 -15.99 8.76
N GLY A 31 0.16 -17.14 8.83
CA GLY A 31 0.45 -17.82 10.08
C GLY A 31 1.07 -16.85 11.07
N VAL A 32 0.34 -16.58 12.15
CA VAL A 32 0.83 -15.80 13.29
C VAL A 32 2.06 -16.53 13.81
N ARG A 33 3.25 -15.98 13.55
CA ARG A 33 4.47 -16.47 14.17
C ARG A 33 4.35 -16.16 15.67
N PRO A 34 4.46 -17.16 16.56
CA PRO A 34 4.41 -16.91 17.99
C PRO A 34 5.57 -15.98 18.36
N ALA A 35 5.25 -14.84 18.97
CA ALA A 35 6.25 -13.88 19.41
C ALA A 35 7.09 -14.50 20.52
N GLU A 36 8.40 -14.67 20.29
CA GLU A 36 9.34 -15.02 21.35
C GLU A 36 9.35 -13.92 22.41
N ARG A 37 9.29 -14.32 23.69
CA ARG A 37 9.24 -13.43 24.85
C ARG A 37 10.49 -12.52 24.84
N GLY A 38 10.33 -11.26 24.46
CA GLY A 38 11.41 -10.26 24.38
C GLY A 38 11.64 -9.66 22.98
N ALA A 39 10.96 -10.14 21.94
CA ALA A 39 11.00 -9.49 20.62
C ALA A 39 10.20 -8.18 20.64
N LEU A 40 10.73 -7.14 19.97
CA LEU A 40 10.00 -5.90 19.69
C LEU A 40 8.69 -6.25 18.98
N MET A 41 7.58 -6.23 19.71
CA MET A 41 6.26 -6.45 19.13
C MET A 41 5.87 -5.17 18.39
N LEU A 42 5.81 -5.22 17.06
CA LEU A 42 5.20 -4.13 16.31
C LEU A 42 3.75 -4.01 16.79
N ALA A 43 3.34 -2.85 17.30
CA ALA A 43 1.95 -2.55 17.65
C ALA A 43 0.99 -2.57 16.44
N GLN A 44 1.49 -2.95 15.27
CA GLN A 44 0.73 -3.15 14.06
C GLN A 44 0.10 -4.54 14.11
N GLU A 45 -0.84 -4.73 15.04
CA GLU A 45 -1.77 -5.84 14.98
C GLU A 45 -2.50 -5.72 13.63
N GLY A 46 -2.28 -6.71 12.77
CA GLY A 46 -2.56 -6.68 11.33
C GLY A 46 -4.05 -6.81 10.98
N ASN A 47 -4.94 -6.23 11.76
CA ASN A 47 -6.38 -6.43 11.65
C ASN A 47 -7.07 -5.48 10.65
N ILE A 48 -6.35 -5.09 9.58
CA ILE A 48 -6.86 -4.16 8.57
C ILE A 48 -6.59 -4.75 7.19
N ASP A 49 -7.67 -4.99 6.46
CA ASP A 49 -7.64 -5.36 5.05
C ASP A 49 -7.53 -4.11 4.17
N ILE A 50 -6.87 -4.24 3.03
CA ILE A 50 -6.65 -3.15 2.07
C ILE A 50 -7.19 -3.56 0.71
N TYR A 51 -8.21 -2.84 0.25
CA TYR A 51 -8.77 -2.97 -1.09
C TYR A 51 -8.45 -1.74 -1.95
N TYR A 52 -8.69 -1.86 -3.25
CA TYR A 52 -8.56 -0.77 -4.21
C TYR A 52 -9.88 -0.57 -4.95
N ASP A 53 -10.38 0.66 -4.99
CA ASP A 53 -11.54 0.99 -5.81
C ASP A 53 -11.17 1.17 -7.30
N ALA A 54 -12.18 1.35 -8.16
CA ALA A 54 -11.99 1.55 -9.60
C ALA A 54 -11.16 2.81 -9.95
N ARG A 55 -10.98 3.73 -9.01
CA ARG A 55 -10.20 4.97 -9.16
C ARG A 55 -8.78 4.83 -8.61
N GLY A 56 -8.42 3.67 -8.08
CA GLY A 56 -7.11 3.40 -7.47
C GLY A 56 -6.97 3.96 -6.05
N ASN A 57 -8.06 4.34 -5.39
CA ASN A 57 -8.03 4.72 -3.98
C ASN A 57 -7.86 3.46 -3.12
N ARG A 58 -7.07 3.58 -2.06
CA ARG A 58 -6.95 2.52 -1.05
C ARG A 58 -8.10 2.60 -0.07
N VAL A 59 -8.83 1.51 0.07
CA VAL A 59 -9.93 1.37 1.04
C VAL A 59 -9.44 0.50 2.18
N LEU A 60 -9.32 1.07 3.37
CA LEU A 60 -8.91 0.36 4.58
C LEU A 60 -10.18 -0.18 5.25
N VAL A 61 -10.22 -1.48 5.47
CA VAL A 61 -11.37 -2.20 5.98
C VAL A 61 -10.97 -2.93 7.25
N ASP A 62 -11.81 -2.84 8.28
CA ASP A 62 -11.70 -3.65 9.48
C ASP A 62 -11.89 -5.13 9.11
N ALA A 63 -10.89 -5.97 9.37
CA ALA A 63 -10.94 -7.38 8.96
C ALA A 63 -11.99 -8.18 9.75
N ASP A 64 -12.32 -7.79 10.98
CA ASP A 64 -13.33 -8.49 11.79
C ASP A 64 -14.76 -8.12 11.40
N THR A 65 -14.99 -6.86 11.00
CA THR A 65 -16.35 -6.34 10.77
C THR A 65 -16.69 -6.05 9.33
N GLY A 66 -15.70 -5.98 8.44
CA GLY A 66 -15.87 -5.56 7.04
C GLY A 66 -16.18 -4.07 6.87
N LYS A 67 -16.07 -3.26 7.94
CA LYS A 67 -16.39 -1.82 7.88
C LYS A 67 -15.24 -1.02 7.29
N VAL A 68 -15.56 -0.05 6.43
CA VAL A 68 -14.57 0.89 5.89
C VAL A 68 -14.16 1.88 6.97
N ILE A 69 -12.88 1.87 7.34
CA ILE A 69 -12.29 2.76 8.34
C ILE A 69 -11.81 4.06 7.66
N ALA A 70 -11.22 3.95 6.46
CA ALA A 70 -10.69 5.10 5.74
C ALA A 70 -10.58 4.84 4.24
N ILE A 71 -10.68 5.90 3.45
CA ILE A 71 -10.38 5.91 2.01
C ILE A 71 -9.21 6.87 1.77
N GLN A 72 -8.14 6.39 1.15
CA GLN A 72 -6.94 7.16 0.84
C GLN A 72 -6.81 7.33 -0.67
N PRO A 73 -6.76 8.58 -1.18
CA PRO A 73 -6.47 8.85 -2.58
C PRO A 73 -5.11 8.27 -3.02
N PRO A 74 -4.95 7.95 -4.32
CA PRO A 74 -3.66 7.56 -4.87
C PRO A 74 -2.63 8.67 -4.62
N GLY A 75 -1.43 8.27 -4.19
CA GLY A 75 -0.31 9.21 -3.95
C GLY A 75 -0.22 9.84 -2.57
N SER A 76 -1.20 9.66 -1.67
CA SER A 76 -1.20 10.23 -0.30
C SER A 76 0.04 9.89 0.56
N ARG A 77 0.79 8.82 0.20
CA ARG A 77 2.07 8.47 0.85
C ARG A 77 3.21 9.45 0.55
N LEU A 78 3.28 9.98 -0.69
CA LEU A 78 4.34 10.90 -1.10
C LEU A 78 4.17 12.25 -0.42
N ASP A 79 2.92 12.71 -0.33
CA ASP A 79 2.59 13.99 0.30
C ASP A 79 2.91 13.99 1.80
N ARG A 80 2.64 12.88 2.52
CA ARG A 80 3.02 12.74 3.93
C ARG A 80 4.53 12.81 4.16
N ARG A 81 5.35 12.30 3.22
CA ARG A 81 6.81 12.38 3.31
C ARG A 81 7.30 13.81 3.05
N ALA A 82 6.69 14.51 2.10
CA ALA A 82 6.95 15.92 1.84
C ALA A 82 6.55 16.79 3.05
N LEU A 83 5.36 16.58 3.60
CA LEU A 83 4.86 17.25 4.81
C LEU A 83 5.80 17.05 6.01
N ARG A 84 6.28 15.82 6.26
CA ARG A 84 7.28 15.57 7.32
C ARG A 84 8.62 16.27 7.08
N ARG A 85 9.04 16.41 5.83
CA ARG A 85 10.25 17.19 5.51
C ARG A 85 10.01 18.66 5.79
N GLN A 86 8.87 19.20 5.37
CA GLN A 86 8.46 20.58 5.64
C GLN A 86 8.36 20.89 7.14
N MET A 87 7.71 20.01 7.92
CA MET A 87 7.63 20.16 9.38
C MET A 87 9.01 20.19 10.03
N ARG A 88 9.91 19.27 9.65
CA ARG A 88 11.30 19.29 10.15
C ARG A 88 12.04 20.57 9.77
N THR A 89 11.86 21.08 8.55
CA THR A 89 12.44 22.36 8.14
C THR A 89 11.89 23.52 8.96
N GLN A 90 10.60 23.49 9.31
CA GLN A 90 9.96 24.50 10.15
C GLN A 90 10.45 24.45 11.61
N GLU A 91 10.65 23.26 12.16
CA GLU A 91 11.22 23.04 13.50
C GLU A 91 12.69 23.48 13.58
N LEU A 92 13.49 23.20 12.55
CA LEU A 92 14.90 23.61 12.49
C LEU A 92 15.08 25.13 12.32
N GLY A 93 14.08 25.83 11.76
CA GLY A 93 14.07 27.30 11.65
C GLY A 93 13.63 28.01 12.93
N ARG A 94 13.11 27.26 13.92
CA ARG A 94 12.86 27.78 15.27
C ARG A 94 14.21 27.75 16.00
N ALA A 95 14.86 28.91 16.12
CA ALA A 95 16.03 29.05 16.99
C ALA A 95 15.72 28.43 18.37
N PRO A 96 16.63 27.66 18.97
CA PRO A 96 16.43 27.17 20.33
C PRO A 96 16.17 28.37 21.23
N ALA A 97 15.13 28.31 22.05
CA ALA A 97 14.94 29.30 23.09
C ALA A 97 16.18 29.23 24.00
N GLU A 98 16.94 30.32 24.08
CA GLU A 98 18.21 30.47 24.80
C GLU A 98 18.09 30.35 26.34
N ASP A 99 17.27 29.44 26.86
CA ASP A 99 16.92 29.43 28.29
C ASP A 99 17.01 28.05 28.98
N ASP A 100 17.78 27.11 28.42
CA ASP A 100 17.92 25.75 28.96
C ASP A 100 19.29 25.42 29.59
N ASP A 101 20.14 26.44 29.78
CA ASP A 101 21.48 26.26 30.38
C ASP A 101 21.44 26.09 31.93
N ARG A 102 20.26 25.87 32.54
CA ARG A 102 20.10 25.78 34.01
C ARG A 102 19.67 24.42 34.56
N TYR A 103 19.66 23.36 33.75
CA TYR A 103 19.15 22.04 34.20
C TYR A 103 20.21 20.97 34.50
N TYR A 104 21.49 21.33 34.56
CA TYR A 104 22.56 20.41 35.01
C TYR A 104 23.57 21.12 35.93
N LEU A 105 23.21 21.29 37.21
CA LEU A 105 24.14 21.50 38.32
C LEU A 105 23.67 20.69 39.54
#